data_AF-A0A0M4RQU6-F1
#
_entry.id   AF-A0A0M4RQU6-F1
#
_cell.length_a   1.000
_cell.length_b   1.000
_cell.length_c   1.000
_cell.angle_alpha   90.00
_cell.angle_beta   90.00
_cell.angle_gamma   90.00
#
_symmetry.space_group_name_H-M   'P 1'
#
loop_
_entity.id
_entity.type
_entity.pdbx_description
1 polymer ?
#
loop_
_entity_poly.entity_id
_entity_poly.type
_entity_poly.pdbx_seq_one_letter_code
_entity_poly.pdbx_strand_id
1 'polypeptide(L)'
;MVNKLDLPQKPAKKAGRIHNRLKAGTMQFSSAAQQALQSAEQQARDLQSPTINAEHLLLGLLQGADMQSLAGALGTSADTISHTVAQKLRSAGD
;
A
#
# COMPACT_ATOMS: atom_id res chain seq x y z
N MET A 1 -48.32 18.30 -17.70
CA MET A 1 -47.02 18.34 -17.00
C MET A 1 -47.17 17.59 -15.68
N VAL A 2 -46.73 16.34 -15.63
CA VAL A 2 -46.76 15.55 -14.36
C VAL A 2 -45.38 15.59 -13.74
N ASN A 3 -45.31 16.10 -12.51
CA ASN A 3 -44.09 16.12 -11.71
C ASN A 3 -43.62 14.68 -11.50
N LYS A 4 -42.37 14.41 -11.89
CA LYS A 4 -41.66 13.20 -11.50
C LYS A 4 -41.55 13.23 -9.98
N LEU A 5 -42.26 12.31 -9.34
CA LEU A 5 -42.20 12.01 -7.92
C LEU A 5 -40.72 11.83 -7.54
N ASP A 6 -40.23 12.69 -6.66
CA ASP A 6 -38.87 12.66 -6.14
C ASP A 6 -38.69 11.36 -5.36
N LEU A 7 -37.94 10.40 -5.92
CA LEU A 7 -37.62 9.17 -5.21
C LEU A 7 -36.64 9.52 -4.09
N PRO A 8 -36.82 8.99 -2.87
CA PRO A 8 -35.85 9.18 -1.80
C PRO A 8 -34.48 8.67 -2.25
N GLN A 9 -33.49 9.56 -2.27
CA GLN A 9 -32.11 9.21 -2.55
C GLN A 9 -31.64 8.18 -1.52
N LYS A 10 -31.27 6.99 -2.01
CA LYS A 10 -30.75 5.87 -1.22
C LYS A 10 -29.58 6.39 -0.39
N PRO A 11 -29.57 6.23 0.94
CA PRO A 11 -28.53 6.83 1.77
C PRO A 11 -27.16 6.29 1.32
N ALA A 12 -26.26 7.21 1.01
CA ALA A 12 -24.87 6.91 0.71
C ALA A 12 -24.32 5.97 1.79
N LYS A 13 -23.76 4.84 1.37
CA LYS A 13 -23.18 3.85 2.30
C LYS A 13 -22.13 4.56 3.14
N LYS A 14 -22.39 4.75 4.43
CA LYS A 14 -21.43 5.29 5.38
C LYS A 14 -20.22 4.36 5.42
N ALA A 15 -19.12 4.76 4.77
CA ALA A 15 -17.80 4.18 4.98
C ALA A 15 -17.36 4.56 6.40
N GLY A 16 -17.73 3.72 7.36
CA GLY A 16 -17.56 4.06 8.78
C GLY A 16 -18.03 2.92 9.65
N ARG A 17 -17.51 1.73 9.39
CA ARG A 17 -17.79 0.53 10.18
C ARG A 17 -16.55 -0.38 10.12
N ILE A 18 -15.54 -0.07 10.94
CA ILE A 18 -14.52 -1.02 11.39
C ILE A 18 -15.21 -2.15 12.20
N HIS A 19 -15.98 -3.00 11.53
CA HIS A 19 -16.68 -4.14 12.11
C HIS A 19 -16.08 -5.41 11.55
N ASN A 20 -14.84 -5.71 11.92
CA ASN A 20 -14.50 -7.07 12.26
C ASN A 20 -13.26 -7.09 13.15
N ARG A 21 -13.51 -6.93 14.44
CA ARG A 21 -12.64 -7.39 15.52
C ARG A 21 -12.15 -8.79 15.18
N LEU A 22 -10.89 -8.91 14.73
CA LEU A 22 -10.02 -10.08 14.78
C LEU A 22 -10.79 -11.41 14.98
N LYS A 23 -11.59 -11.82 13.99
CA LYS A 23 -12.15 -13.17 13.97
C LYS A 23 -11.00 -14.06 13.51
N ALA A 24 -10.64 -15.00 14.38
CA ALA A 24 -9.58 -15.99 14.21
C ALA A 24 -9.33 -16.39 12.74
N GLY A 25 -8.08 -16.15 12.29
CA GLY A 25 -7.55 -16.61 11.00
C GLY A 25 -7.48 -15.52 9.92
N THR A 26 -6.29 -14.92 9.77
CA THR A 26 -5.86 -13.96 8.72
C THR A 26 -6.43 -12.54 8.81
N MET A 27 -5.53 -11.59 9.08
CA MET A 27 -5.77 -10.16 8.85
C MET A 27 -6.00 -9.93 7.36
N GLN A 28 -7.05 -9.18 7.01
CA GLN A 28 -7.26 -8.75 5.63
C GLN A 28 -6.45 -7.49 5.34
N PHE A 29 -5.66 -7.54 4.28
CA PHE A 29 -4.92 -6.39 3.76
C PHE A 29 -5.79 -5.59 2.80
N SER A 30 -5.60 -4.27 2.76
CA SER A 30 -6.14 -3.45 1.68
C SER A 30 -5.51 -3.85 0.34
N SER A 31 -6.15 -3.52 -0.78
CA SER A 31 -5.57 -3.78 -2.11
C SER A 31 -4.19 -3.13 -2.28
N ALA A 32 -4.01 -1.91 -1.75
CA ALA A 32 -2.71 -1.22 -1.77
C ALA A 32 -1.65 -1.99 -0.95
N ALA A 33 -2.00 -2.53 0.21
CA ALA A 33 -1.08 -3.33 1.01
C ALA A 33 -0.75 -4.68 0.35
N GLN A 34 -1.71 -5.32 -0.32
CA GLN A 34 -1.46 -6.54 -1.10
C GLN A 34 -0.51 -6.27 -2.27
N GLN A 35 -0.68 -5.15 -2.98
CA GLN A 35 0.21 -4.73 -4.06
C GLN A 35 1.63 -4.45 -3.56
N ALA A 36 1.75 -3.78 -2.41
CA ALA A 36 3.06 -3.55 -1.79
C ALA A 36 3.78 -4.87 -1.43
N LEU A 37 3.05 -5.85 -0.88
CA LEU A 37 3.59 -7.18 -0.58
C LEU A 37 4.01 -7.94 -1.84
N GLN A 38 3.19 -7.94 -2.88
CA GLN A 38 3.52 -8.57 -4.16
C GLN A 38 4.76 -7.93 -4.81
N SER A 39 4.86 -6.60 -4.73
CA SER A 39 6.04 -5.90 -5.24
C SER A 39 7.29 -6.20 -4.40
N ALA A 40 7.17 -6.28 -3.08
CA ALA A 40 8.29 -6.64 -2.21
C ALA A 40 8.81 -8.05 -2.53
N GLU A 41 7.91 -9.01 -2.73
CA GLU A 41 8.25 -10.36 -3.13
C GLU A 41 8.93 -10.39 -4.51
N GLN A 42 8.45 -9.61 -5.48
CA GLN A 42 9.09 -9.50 -6.79
C GLN A 42 10.51 -8.98 -6.69
N GLN A 43 10.74 -7.95 -5.89
CA GLN A 43 12.08 -7.38 -5.71
C GLN A 43 13.05 -8.35 -5.04
N ALA A 44 12.59 -9.08 -4.02
CA ALA A 44 13.41 -10.11 -3.40
C ALA A 44 13.79 -11.20 -4.43
N ARG A 45 12.84 -11.61 -5.29
CA ARG A 45 13.13 -12.55 -6.39
C ARG A 45 14.13 -12.00 -7.40
N ASP A 46 13.96 -10.75 -7.83
CA ASP A 46 14.82 -10.11 -8.83
C ASP A 46 16.27 -9.95 -8.32
N LEU A 47 16.41 -9.77 -7.01
CA LEU A 47 17.71 -9.69 -6.33
C LEU A 47 18.22 -11.05 -5.86
N GLN A 48 17.48 -12.14 -6.09
CA GLN A 48 17.78 -13.49 -5.60
C GLN A 48 17.91 -13.58 -4.07
N SER A 49 17.29 -12.65 -3.34
CA SER A 49 17.28 -12.60 -1.89
C SER A 49 16.47 -13.77 -1.31
N PRO A 50 17.00 -14.52 -0.34
CA PRO A 50 16.30 -15.65 0.28
C PRO A 50 15.11 -15.21 1.16
N THR A 51 15.03 -13.92 1.51
CA THR A 51 13.99 -13.37 2.40
C THR A 51 13.43 -12.04 1.89
N ILE A 52 12.18 -11.76 2.27
CA ILE A 52 11.57 -10.44 2.07
C ILE A 52 11.90 -9.56 3.29
N ASN A 53 12.99 -8.80 3.18
CA ASN A 53 13.41 -7.83 4.19
C ASN A 53 12.57 -6.54 4.16
N ALA A 54 12.72 -5.70 5.19
CA ALA A 54 11.98 -4.44 5.34
C ALA A 54 12.25 -3.47 4.17
N GLU A 55 13.43 -3.54 3.57
CA GLU A 55 13.84 -2.77 2.39
C GLU A 55 12.95 -3.07 1.17
N HIS A 56 12.71 -4.36 0.87
CA HIS A 56 11.82 -4.76 -0.22
C HIS A 56 10.39 -4.29 0.04
N LEU A 57 9.93 -4.42 1.29
CA LEU A 57 8.60 -3.97 1.69
C LEU A 57 8.45 -2.46 1.54
N LEU A 58 9.45 -1.69 1.99
CA LEU A 58 9.47 -0.24 1.86
C LEU A 58 9.42 0.19 0.38
N LEU A 59 10.21 -0.46 -0.48
CA LEU A 59 10.19 -0.20 -1.92
C LEU A 59 8.82 -0.52 -2.55
N GLY A 60 8.15 -1.59 -2.10
CA GLY A 60 6.78 -1.90 -2.53
C GLY A 60 5.76 -0.86 -2.04
N LEU A 61 5.90 -0.38 -0.79
CA LEU A 61 5.02 0.64 -0.20
C LEU A 61 5.14 1.99 -0.92
N LEU A 62 6.34 2.39 -1.33
CA LEU A 62 6.61 3.67 -2.00
C LEU A 62 5.94 3.82 -3.37
N GLN A 63 5.48 2.72 -3.97
CA GLN A 63 4.69 2.76 -5.21
C GLN A 63 3.25 3.25 -4.98
N GLY A 64 2.75 3.20 -3.74
CA GLY A 64 1.42 3.70 -3.39
C GLY A 64 1.35 5.22 -3.28
N ALA A 65 0.25 5.82 -3.76
CA ALA A 65 0.03 7.27 -3.72
C ALA A 65 0.08 7.85 -2.28
N ASP A 66 -0.41 7.11 -1.29
CA ASP A 66 -0.39 7.51 0.12
C ASP A 66 1.05 7.72 0.63
N MET A 67 1.97 6.83 0.24
CA MET A 67 3.37 6.91 0.65
C MET A 67 4.13 8.00 -0.09
N GLN A 68 3.78 8.27 -1.36
CA GLN A 68 4.35 9.40 -2.10
C GLN A 68 3.97 10.74 -1.43
N SER A 69 2.71 10.89 -1.04
CA SER A 69 2.21 12.07 -0.31
C SER A 69 2.91 12.22 1.05
N LEU A 70 3.03 11.12 1.80
CA LEU A 70 3.72 11.12 3.10
C LEU A 70 5.20 11.49 2.97
N ALA A 71 5.90 10.95 1.97
CA ALA A 71 7.31 11.31 1.71
C ALA A 71 7.46 12.82 1.48
N GLY A 72 6.58 13.41 0.66
CA GLY A 72 6.53 14.85 0.44
C GLY A 72 6.28 15.65 1.73
N ALA A 73 5.34 15.20 2.57
CA ALA A 73 5.07 15.83 3.86
C ALA A 73 6.26 15.76 4.84
N LEU A 74 7.12 14.75 4.71
CA LEU A 74 8.35 14.59 5.48
C LEU A 74 9.56 15.35 4.88
N GLY A 75 9.35 16.12 3.80
CA GLY A 75 10.41 16.90 3.16
C GLY A 75 11.36 16.07 2.31
N THR A 76 10.93 14.89 1.85
CA THR A 76 11.70 14.03 0.94
C THR A 76 10.83 13.58 -0.24
N SER A 77 11.37 12.75 -1.12
CA SER A 77 10.63 12.14 -2.22
C SER A 77 10.68 10.63 -2.13
N ALA A 78 9.64 9.97 -2.64
CA ALA A 78 9.61 8.51 -2.75
C ALA A 78 10.79 8.00 -3.60
N ASP A 79 11.20 8.74 -4.62
CA ASP A 79 12.36 8.43 -5.46
C ASP A 79 13.67 8.47 -4.69
N THR A 80 13.89 9.50 -3.84
CA THR A 80 15.09 9.61 -3.01
C THR A 80 15.21 8.44 -2.04
N ILE A 81 14.09 8.08 -1.38
CA ILE A 81 14.07 6.93 -0.47
C ILE A 81 14.35 5.65 -1.26
N SER A 82 13.68 5.46 -2.40
CA SER A 82 13.81 4.27 -3.22
C SER A 82 15.24 4.07 -3.73
N HIS A 83 15.88 5.15 -4.19
CA HIS A 83 17.28 5.12 -4.63
C HIS A 83 18.23 4.67 -3.52
N THR A 84 18.06 5.24 -2.32
CA THR A 84 18.88 4.94 -1.14
C THR A 84 18.73 3.48 -0.73
N VAL A 85 17.50 2.98 -0.67
CA VAL A 85 17.20 1.59 -0.28
C VAL A 85 17.71 0.61 -1.33
N ALA A 86 17.51 0.90 -2.62
CA ALA A 86 18.01 0.05 -3.70
C ALA A 86 19.55 -0.01 -3.73
N GLN A 87 20.22 1.10 -3.42
CA GLN A 87 21.69 1.12 -3.27
C GLN A 87 22.14 0.24 -2.11
N LYS A 88 21.45 0.31 -0.96
CA LYS A 88 21.73 -0.51 0.21
C LYS A 88 21.60 -2.01 -0.12
N LEU A 89 20.51 -2.42 -0.77
CA LEU A 89 20.28 -3.82 -1.17
C LEU A 89 21.39 -4.35 -2.08
N ARG A 90 21.82 -3.56 -3.07
CA ARG A 90 22.94 -3.93 -3.95
C ARG A 90 24.27 -4.08 -3.21
N SER A 91 24.52 -3.26 -2.19
CA SER A 91 25.75 -3.35 -1.39
C SER A 91 25.71 -4.45 -0.32
N ALA A 92 24.52 -4.90 0.08
CA ALA A 92 24.35 -5.90 1.13
C ALA A 92 24.59 -7.33 0.64
N GLY A 93 24.43 -7.60 -0.66
CA GLY A 93 24.67 -8.93 -1.24
C GLY A 93 23.83 -10.02 -0.58
N ASP A 94 22.53 -9.78 -0.41
CA ASP A 94 21.55 -10.79 0.02
C ASP A 94 21.34 -11.90 -1.03
#